data_AF-Q5JGY2-F1
#
_entry.id   AF-Q5JGY2-F1
#
_cell.length_a   1.000
_cell.length_b   1.000
_cell.length_c   1.000
_cell.angle_alpha   90.00
_cell.angle_beta   90.00
_cell.angle_gamma   90.00
#
_symmetry.space_group_name_H-M   'P 1'
#
loop_
_entity.id
_entity.type
_entity.pdbx_description
1 polymer ?
#
loop_
_entity_poly.entity_id
_entity_poly.type
_entity_poly.pdbx_seq_one_letter_code
_entity_poly.pdbx_strand_id
1 'polypeptide(L)' 'MTKLTLEEVQRRRELTEKLRAGTITRDEAIELAQILEKEKKIAEEQKDFNALLAIILLLGLLYALTKEK' A
#
# COMPACT_ATOMS: atom_id res chain seq x y z
N MET A 1 -7.99 6.81 -16.60
CA MET A 1 -6.52 6.86 -16.47
C MET A 1 -6.16 7.71 -15.26
N THR A 2 -6.32 7.16 -14.06
CA THR A 2 -5.87 7.79 -12.82
C THR A 2 -4.52 7.14 -12.49
N LYS A 3 -3.46 7.62 -13.15
CA LYS A 3 -2.10 7.16 -12.87
C LYS A 3 -1.67 7.78 -11.55
N LEU A 4 -1.18 6.96 -10.62
CA LEU A 4 -0.37 7.44 -9.49
C LEU A 4 0.67 8.42 -10.03
N THR A 5 0.80 9.58 -9.39
CA THR A 5 1.88 10.51 -9.72
C THR A 5 3.22 9.84 -9.47
N LEU A 6 4.24 10.23 -10.22
CA LEU A 6 5.61 9.69 -10.11
C LEU A 6 6.12 9.71 -8.66
N GLU A 7 5.76 10.76 -7.92
CA GLU A 7 6.04 10.91 -6.49
C GLU A 7 5.38 9.83 -5.63
N GLU A 8 4.10 9.48 -5.86
CA GLU A 8 3.43 8.41 -5.10
C GLU A 8 4.02 7.03 -5.44
N VAL A 9 4.43 6.80 -6.68
CA VAL A 9 5.11 5.56 -7.08
C VAL A 9 6.47 5.44 -6.40
N GLN A 10 7.24 6.53 -6.32
CA GLN A 10 8.51 6.56 -5.61
C GLN A 10 8.32 6.35 -4.11
N ARG A 11 7.37 7.07 -3.49
CA ARG A 11 7.03 6.90 -2.06
C ARG A 11 6.64 5.45 -1.76
N ARG A 12 5.74 4.86 -2.56
CA ARG A 12 5.34 3.46 -2.42
C ARG A 12 6.54 2.53 -2.45
N ARG A 13 7.49 2.75 -3.36
CA ARG A 13 8.70 1.94 -3.49
C ARG A 13 9.56 2.03 -2.24
N GLU A 14 9.87 3.24 -1.78
CA GLU A 14 10.62 3.47 -0.54
C GLU A 14 9.98 2.80 0.67
N LEU A 15 8.67 3.02 0.84
CA LEU A 15 7.90 2.46 1.94
C LEU A 15 7.83 0.93 1.85
N THR A 16 7.72 0.37 0.65
CA THR A 16 7.76 -1.08 0.43
C THR A 16 9.15 -1.65 0.76
N GLU A 17 10.23 -0.95 0.42
CA GLU A 17 11.59 -1.36 0.78
C GLU A 17 11.79 -1.32 2.30
N LYS A 18 11.29 -0.29 2.98
CA LYS A 18 11.30 -0.22 4.45
C LYS A 18 10.44 -1.30 5.10
N LEU A 19 9.28 -1.64 4.51
CA LEU A 19 8.44 -2.76 4.95
C LEU A 19 9.19 -4.08 4.82
N ARG A 20 9.84 -4.29 3.68
CA ARG A 20 10.64 -5.50 3.39
C ARG A 20 11.87 -5.62 4.29
N ALA A 21 12.47 -4.49 4.65
CA ALA A 21 13.56 -4.40 5.61
C ALA A 21 13.10 -4.49 7.08
N GLY A 22 11.79 -4.47 7.36
CA GLY A 22 11.24 -4.47 8.72
C GLY A 22 11.51 -3.18 9.51
N THR A 23 12.00 -2.12 8.84
CA THR A 23 12.35 -0.83 9.42
C THR A 23 11.25 0.22 9.24
N ILE A 24 10.15 -0.13 8.56
CA ILE A 24 9.03 0.78 8.38
C ILE A 24 8.45 1.23 9.72
N THR A 25 8.19 2.53 9.82
CA THR A 25 7.51 3.12 10.97
C THR A 25 5.98 3.06 10.81
N ARG A 26 5.26 3.29 11.91
CA ARG A 26 3.79 3.23 11.90
C ARG A 26 3.17 4.26 10.96
N ASP A 27 3.69 5.49 10.98
CA ASP A 27 3.29 6.56 10.06
C ASP A 27 3.55 6.19 8.60
N GLU A 28 4.73 5.65 8.30
CA GLU A 28 5.11 5.22 6.96
C GLU A 28 4.24 4.06 6.44
N ALA A 29 3.86 3.14 7.32
CA ALA A 29 2.92 2.07 6.99
C ALA A 29 1.51 2.61 6.70
N ILE A 30 1.09 3.67 7.41
CA ILE A 30 -0.17 4.38 7.14
C ILE A 30 -0.09 5.13 5.80
N GLU A 31 1.04 5.78 5.48
CA GLU A 31 1.24 6.40 4.16
C GLU A 31 1.18 5.35 3.03
N LEU A 32 1.84 4.20 3.21
CA LEU A 32 1.81 3.11 2.24
C LEU A 32 0.39 2.58 2.06
N ALA A 33 -0.35 2.47 3.17
CA ALA A 33 -1.76 2.08 3.16
C ALA A 33 -2.62 3.08 2.40
N GLN A 34 -2.43 4.39 2.56
CA GLN A 34 -3.17 5.40 1.81
C GLN A 34 -2.89 5.34 0.30
N ILE A 35 -1.64 5.10 -0.09
CA ILE A 35 -1.27 4.94 -1.50
C ILE A 35 -1.93 3.67 -2.07
N LEU A 36 -1.88 2.56 -1.33
CA LEU A 36 -2.56 1.31 -1.68
C LEU A 36 -4.09 1.49 -1.76
N GLU A 37 -4.69 2.33 -0.92
CA GLU A 37 -6.13 2.60 -0.93
C GLU A 37 -6.55 3.39 -2.18
N LYS A 38 -5.69 4.28 -2.69
CA LYS A 38 -5.87 4.89 -4.01
C LYS A 38 -5.76 3.85 -5.13
N GLU A 39 -4.77 2.96 -5.08
CA GLU A 39 -4.64 1.86 -6.05
C GLU A 39 -5.85 0.92 -6.02
N LYS A 40 -6.40 0.66 -4.82
CA LYS A 40 -7.61 -0.14 -4.62
C LYS A 40 -8.78 0.45 -5.39
N LYS A 41 -9.00 1.77 -5.28
CA LYS A 41 -10.08 2.46 -6.00
C LYS A 41 -9.95 2.33 -7.51
N ILE A 42 -8.72 2.39 -8.02
CA ILE A 42 -8.41 2.21 -9.45
C ILE A 42 -8.63 0.75 -9.87
N ALA A 43 -8.23 -0.22 -9.05
CA ALA A 43 -8.47 -1.64 -9.29
C ALA A 43 -9.97 -1.97 -9.26
N GLU A 44 -10.73 -1.31 -8.39
CA GLU A 44 -12.19 -1.41 -8.28
C GLU A 44 -12.88 -0.85 -9.53
N GLU A 45 -12.43 0.30 -10.05
CA GLU A 45 -12.88 0.83 -11.34
C GLU A 45 -12.55 -0.10 -12.51
N GLN A 46 -11.41 -0.79 -12.46
CA GLN A 46 -11.01 -1.76 -13.48
C GLN A 46 -11.66 -3.14 -13.31
N LYS A 47 -12.50 -3.34 -12.26
CA LYS A 47 -13.08 -4.63 -11.88
C LYS A 47 -12.04 -5.74 -11.70
N ASP A 48 -10.84 -5.36 -11.30
CA ASP A 48 -9.71 -6.27 -11.13
C ASP A 48 -9.74 -6.82 -9.69
N PHE A 49 -10.65 -7.77 -9.46
CA PHE A 49 -10.88 -8.39 -8.15
C PHE A 49 -9.62 -9.02 -7.56
N ASN A 50 -8.73 -9.52 -8.41
CA ASN A 50 -7.49 -10.16 -7.97
C ASN A 50 -6.51 -9.13 -7.38
N ALA A 51 -6.37 -7.96 -8.03
CA ALA A 51 -5.57 -6.85 -7.51
C ALA A 51 -6.18 -6.27 -6.22
N LEU A 52 -7.51 -6.13 -6.17
CA LEU A 52 -8.27 -5.72 -4.99
C LEU A 52 -7.98 -6.61 -3.77
N LEU A 53 -8.05 -7.93 -3.96
CA LEU A 53 -7.79 -8.90 -2.89
C LEU A 53 -6.34 -8.84 -2.41
N ALA A 54 -5.38 -8.71 -3.33
CA ALA A 54 -3.96 -8.56 -2.99
C ALA A 54 -3.70 -7.28 -2.18
N ILE A 55 -4.33 -6.16 -2.56
CA ILE A 55 -4.21 -4.88 -1.84
C ILE A 55 -4.80 -4.97 -0.44
N ILE A 56 -5.97 -5.60 -0.29
CA ILE A 56 -6.61 -5.80 1.03
C ILE A 56 -5.74 -6.70 1.92
N LEU A 57 -5.16 -7.77 1.37
CA LEU A 57 -4.23 -8.62 2.12
C LEU A 57 -2.96 -7.86 2.54
N LEU A 58 -2.38 -7.06 1.66
CA LEU A 58 -1.23 -6.21 1.97
C LEU A 58 -1.54 -5.19 3.07
N LEU A 59 -2.72 -4.55 3.00
CA LEU A 59 -3.21 -3.61 4.03
C LEU A 59 -3.40 -4.30 5.38
N GLY A 60 -4.02 -5.49 5.39
CA GLY A 60 -4.20 -6.27 6.61
C GLY A 60 -2.88 -6.69 7.24
N LEU A 61 -1.90 -7.07 6.41
CA LEU A 61 -0.57 -7.48 6.85
C LEU A 61 0.24 -6.29 7.39
N LEU A 62 0.15 -5.13 6.74
CA LEU A 62 0.68 -3.86 7.26
C LEU A 62 0.07 -3.51 8.62
N TYR A 63 -1.24 -3.66 8.76
CA TYR A 63 -1.95 -3.36 10.00
C TYR A 63 -1.58 -4.31 11.14
N ALA A 64 -1.41 -5.61 10.85
CA ALA A 64 -0.92 -6.59 11.82
C ALA A 64 0.50 -6.25 12.27
N LEU A 65 1.39 -5.98 11.31
CA LEU A 65 2.80 -5.68 11.55
C LEU A 65 3.00 -4.36 12.31
N THR A 66 2.08 -3.40 12.16
CA THR A 66 2.06 -2.15 12.93
C THR A 66 1.32 -2.23 14.27
N LYS A 67 0.58 -3.31 14.53
CA LYS A 67 -0.11 -3.54 15.82
C LYS A 67 0.71 -4.40 16.77
N GLU A 68 1.64 -5.20 16.25
CA GLU A 68 2.52 -6.09 17.02
C GLU A 68 3.84 -5.45 17.53
N LYS A 69 4.06 -4.15 17.30
CA LYS A 69 5.23 -3.39 17.81
C LYS A 69 4.80 -2.31 18.80
#